data_AF-A0A9W9Z2F7-F1
#
_entry.id   AF-A0A9W9Z2F7-F1
#
_cell.length_a   1.000
_cell.length_b   1.000
_cell.length_c   1.000
_cell.angle_alpha   90.00
_cell.angle_beta   90.00
_cell.angle_gamma   90.00
#
_symmetry.space_group_name_H-M   'P 1'
#
loop_
_entity.id
_entity.type
_entity.pdbx_description
1 polymer ?
#
loop_
_entity_poly.entity_id
_entity_poly.type
_entity_poly.pdbx_seq_one_letter_code
_entity_poly.pdbx_strand_id
1 'polypeptide(L)'
;MTDSMTGVGGRPEVIIEGSNDVNGPWMEYNFHYKPGNVFEPPPIVAPHQPRLDWQIWFAALGSYEYNPWFVHLVYRLLQGKQDVLDLLAKNPFPHRAPTYIRARLYKYHYTELPKNISSLSDVLHNNRLVKSWWWRENVREYLPSVAVNEPSLIKWLNQHGYAKDDPWPERPSGRLHKAIKYLRSIVRTLDAVRFMMALFACGVLMGIFNRCLFRKQRLS
;
A
#
# COMPACT_ATOMS: atom_id res chain seq x y z
N MET A 1 7.69 -24.06 8.02
CA MET A 1 8.57 -23.32 7.08
C MET A 1 8.53 -21.86 7.49
N THR A 2 9.66 -21.27 7.85
CA THR A 2 9.76 -19.86 8.23
C THR A 2 9.75 -19.01 6.96
N ASP A 3 8.79 -18.09 6.86
CA ASP A 3 8.74 -17.13 5.76
C ASP A 3 9.96 -16.22 5.84
N SER A 4 10.77 -16.24 4.78
CA SER A 4 12.09 -15.62 4.72
C SER A 4 12.06 -14.33 3.91
N MET A 5 12.83 -13.33 4.35
CA MET A 5 13.03 -12.07 3.60
C MET A 5 13.69 -12.29 2.23
N THR A 6 14.29 -13.46 1.98
CA THR A 6 14.96 -13.78 0.71
C THR A 6 13.98 -13.99 -0.44
N GLY A 7 12.68 -14.17 -0.18
CA GLY A 7 11.67 -14.44 -1.22
C GLY A 7 11.82 -15.81 -1.89
N VAL A 8 12.70 -16.67 -1.38
CA VAL A 8 12.87 -18.05 -1.87
C VAL A 8 11.59 -18.83 -1.61
N GLY A 9 11.04 -19.39 -2.69
CA GLY A 9 9.77 -20.09 -2.65
C GLY A 9 8.55 -19.18 -2.63
N GLY A 10 8.68 -17.90 -2.97
CA GLY A 10 7.57 -16.96 -3.11
C GLY A 10 7.55 -15.85 -2.06
N ARG A 11 6.86 -14.75 -2.37
CA ARG A 11 6.74 -13.56 -1.53
C ARG A 11 5.48 -13.64 -0.66
N PRO A 12 5.59 -13.66 0.67
CA PRO A 12 4.42 -13.63 1.56
C PRO A 12 3.75 -12.26 1.53
N GLU A 13 2.43 -12.24 1.39
CA GLU A 13 1.62 -11.03 1.33
C GLU A 13 0.33 -11.20 2.12
N VAL A 14 0.08 -10.27 3.04
CA VAL A 14 -1.21 -10.18 3.74
C VAL A 14 -2.19 -9.42 2.85
N ILE A 15 -3.34 -10.03 2.60
CA ILE A 15 -4.46 -9.46 1.85
C ILE A 15 -5.60 -9.20 2.83
N ILE A 16 -6.04 -7.95 2.88
CA ILE A 16 -7.17 -7.51 3.71
C ILE A 16 -8.44 -7.61 2.88
N GLU A 17 -9.43 -8.30 3.41
CA GLU A 17 -10.71 -8.55 2.74
C GLU A 17 -11.85 -8.02 3.62
N GLY A 18 -12.77 -7.27 3.03
CA GLY A 18 -14.01 -6.84 3.69
C GLY A 18 -15.22 -7.57 3.14
N SER A 19 -16.28 -7.66 3.95
CA SER A 19 -17.59 -8.19 3.55
C SER A 19 -18.72 -7.56 4.37
N ASN A 20 -19.93 -7.61 3.83
CA ASN A 20 -21.16 -7.26 4.54
C ASN A 20 -21.88 -8.47 5.14
N ASP A 21 -21.41 -9.69 4.85
CA ASP A 21 -21.91 -10.96 5.37
C ASP A 21 -20.71 -11.82 5.80
N VAL A 22 -20.85 -12.56 6.91
CA VAL A 22 -19.83 -13.50 7.40
C VAL A 22 -19.48 -14.57 6.36
N ASN A 23 -20.43 -14.94 5.50
CA ASN A 23 -20.24 -15.94 4.46
C ASN A 23 -19.66 -15.37 3.16
N GLY A 24 -19.50 -14.05 3.05
CA GLY A 24 -19.05 -13.36 1.85
C GLY A 24 -20.20 -12.83 0.97
N PRO A 25 -19.93 -12.30 -0.24
CA PRO A 25 -18.63 -12.30 -0.91
C PRO A 25 -17.61 -11.38 -0.21
N TRP A 26 -16.36 -11.85 -0.19
CA TRP A 26 -15.23 -11.12 0.38
C TRP A 26 -14.50 -10.33 -0.72
N MET A 27 -14.28 -9.04 -0.49
CA MET A 27 -13.66 -8.14 -1.46
C MET A 27 -12.35 -7.58 -0.93
N GLU A 28 -11.32 -7.61 -1.77
CA GLU A 28 -9.96 -7.22 -1.40
C GLU A 28 -9.77 -5.70 -1.42
N TYR A 29 -9.08 -5.19 -0.41
CA TYR A 29 -8.48 -3.87 -0.43
C TYR A 29 -7.14 -3.93 -1.18
N ASN A 30 -6.97 -3.10 -2.21
CA ASN A 30 -5.70 -3.03 -2.94
C ASN A 30 -4.85 -1.87 -2.44
N PHE A 31 -3.56 -2.13 -2.37
CA PHE A 31 -2.52 -1.18 -1.99
C PHE A 31 -1.84 -0.63 -3.24
N HIS A 32 -1.13 0.49 -3.10
CA HIS A 32 -0.55 1.18 -4.25
C HIS A 32 0.67 0.48 -4.84
N TYR A 33 1.47 -0.19 -4.02
CA TYR A 33 2.83 -0.59 -4.39
C TYR A 33 3.17 -2.04 -4.09
N LYS A 34 2.55 -2.65 -3.07
CA LYS A 34 2.70 -4.09 -2.84
C LYS A 34 1.82 -4.92 -3.78
N PRO A 35 2.18 -6.19 -4.07
CA PRO A 35 1.34 -7.09 -4.83
C PRO A 35 -0.06 -7.24 -4.23
N GLY A 36 -1.05 -7.35 -5.12
CA GLY A 36 -2.46 -7.55 -4.78
C GLY A 36 -3.15 -8.21 -5.97
N ASN A 37 -3.57 -7.42 -6.94
CA ASN A 37 -4.11 -7.92 -8.19
C ASN A 37 -3.05 -8.72 -8.97
N VAL A 38 -3.33 -9.99 -9.26
CA VAL A 38 -2.41 -10.89 -9.97
C VAL A 38 -2.15 -10.49 -11.43
N PHE A 39 -3.01 -9.64 -11.98
CA PHE A 39 -2.91 -9.11 -13.33
C PHE A 39 -2.13 -7.80 -13.43
N GLU A 40 -1.70 -7.23 -12.31
CA GLU A 40 -0.95 -5.98 -12.29
C GLU A 40 0.56 -6.24 -12.22
N PRO A 41 1.36 -5.54 -13.05
CA PRO A 41 2.82 -5.63 -12.96
C PRO A 41 3.32 -5.09 -11.61
N PRO A 42 4.50 -5.55 -11.16
CA PRO A 42 5.19 -4.91 -10.05
C PRO A 42 5.46 -3.43 -10.37
N PRO A 43 5.07 -2.47 -9.51
CA PRO A 43 5.32 -1.06 -9.76
C PRO A 43 6.79 -0.69 -9.52
N ILE A 44 7.29 0.29 -10.27
CA ILE A 44 8.57 0.94 -9.97
C ILE A 44 8.32 1.93 -8.86
N VAL A 45 8.92 1.70 -7.69
CA VAL A 45 8.68 2.52 -6.50
C VAL A 45 9.78 3.54 -6.24
N ALA A 46 11.02 3.28 -6.66
CA ALA A 46 12.13 4.20 -6.40
C ALA A 46 11.93 5.53 -7.15
N PRO A 47 12.22 6.69 -6.52
CA PRO A 47 12.83 6.90 -5.20
C PRO A 47 11.82 7.01 -4.03
N HIS A 48 10.53 6.79 -4.29
CA HIS A 48 9.50 6.79 -3.27
C HIS A 48 9.63 5.57 -2.34
N GLN A 49 9.35 5.75 -1.04
CA GLN A 49 9.39 4.69 -0.04
C GLN A 49 7.98 4.47 0.52
N PRO A 50 7.20 3.50 0.00
CA PRO A 50 5.82 3.30 0.39
C PRO A 50 5.72 2.66 1.78
N ARG A 51 5.54 3.50 2.80
CA ARG A 51 5.66 3.09 4.20
C ARG A 51 4.62 2.05 4.61
N LEU A 52 3.35 2.22 4.23
CA LEU A 52 2.29 1.28 4.62
C LEU A 52 2.46 -0.08 3.94
N ASP A 53 2.65 -0.09 2.63
CA ASP A 53 2.90 -1.31 1.83
C ASP A 53 4.10 -2.10 2.37
N TRP A 54 5.17 -1.39 2.71
CA TRP A 54 6.38 -1.99 3.29
C TRP A 54 6.12 -2.57 4.69
N GLN A 55 5.37 -1.86 5.53
CA GLN A 55 4.99 -2.35 6.86
C GLN A 55 4.12 -3.62 6.77
N ILE A 56 3.21 -3.70 5.80
CA ILE A 56 2.40 -4.92 5.59
C ILE A 56 3.26 -6.10 5.14
N TRP A 57 4.25 -5.88 4.28
CA TRP A 57 5.19 -6.94 3.91
C TRP A 57 5.94 -7.48 5.13
N PHE A 58 6.38 -6.62 6.07
CA PHE A 58 6.97 -7.09 7.32
C PHE A 58 5.97 -7.85 8.20
N ALA A 59 4.72 -7.37 8.30
CA ALA A 59 3.68 -8.07 9.05
C ALA A 59 3.44 -9.50 8.50
N ALA A 60 3.53 -9.67 7.18
CA ALA A 60 3.38 -10.97 6.52
C ALA A 60 4.40 -12.03 6.95
N LEU A 61 5.57 -11.61 7.46
CA LEU A 61 6.61 -12.51 7.96
C LEU A 61 6.31 -13.09 9.34
N GLY A 62 5.28 -12.58 10.03
CA GLY A 62 4.95 -12.96 11.40
C GLY A 62 3.46 -13.25 11.62
N SER A 63 3.00 -12.98 12.84
CA SER A 63 1.58 -13.06 13.22
C SER A 63 1.03 -11.66 13.49
N TYR A 64 -0.27 -11.49 13.36
CA TYR A 64 -0.95 -10.24 13.69
C TYR A 64 -0.78 -9.85 15.17
N GLU A 65 -0.57 -10.84 16.05
CA GLU A 65 -0.37 -10.65 17.49
C GLU A 65 0.87 -9.78 17.78
N TYR A 66 1.92 -9.91 16.96
CA TYR A 66 3.14 -9.10 17.04
C TYR A 66 3.04 -7.79 16.25
N ASN A 67 1.91 -7.54 15.58
CA ASN A 67 1.67 -6.35 14.76
C ASN A 67 0.39 -5.59 15.18
N PRO A 68 0.31 -5.03 16.40
CA PRO A 68 -0.88 -4.31 16.84
C PRO A 68 -1.34 -3.14 15.97
N TRP A 69 -0.41 -2.47 15.31
CA TRP A 69 -0.72 -1.41 14.35
C TRP A 69 -1.58 -1.93 13.18
N PHE A 70 -1.42 -3.20 12.78
CA PHE A 70 -2.19 -3.82 11.70
C PHE A 70 -3.63 -4.10 12.14
N VAL A 71 -3.83 -4.58 13.36
CA VAL A 71 -5.18 -4.77 13.92
C VAL A 71 -5.88 -3.42 14.08
N HIS A 72 -5.14 -2.39 14.50
CA HIS A 72 -5.67 -1.03 14.54
C HIS A 72 -6.02 -0.48 13.13
N LEU A 73 -5.19 -0.77 12.11
CA LEU A 73 -5.52 -0.45 10.71
C LEU A 73 -6.86 -1.10 10.31
N VAL A 74 -7.06 -2.38 10.58
CA VAL A 74 -8.31 -3.12 10.31
C VAL A 74 -9.49 -2.48 11.05
N TYR A 75 -9.33 -2.11 12.31
CA TYR A 75 -10.37 -1.42 13.07
C TYR A 75 -10.77 -0.07 12.44
N ARG A 76 -9.80 0.73 11.98
CA ARG A 76 -10.09 2.00 11.30
C ARG A 76 -10.73 1.81 9.92
N LEU A 77 -10.45 0.70 9.23
CA LEU A 77 -11.13 0.29 8.00
C LEU A 77 -12.59 -0.12 8.26
N LEU A 78 -12.85 -0.90 9.32
CA LEU A 78 -14.21 -1.23 9.78
C LEU A 78 -15.03 0.02 10.11
N GLN A 79 -14.38 1.07 10.61
CA GLN A 79 -15.00 2.37 10.86
C GLN A 79 -15.17 3.24 9.61
N GLY A 80 -14.61 2.85 8.46
CA GLY A 80 -14.64 3.63 7.23
C GLY A 80 -13.88 4.96 7.33
N LYS A 81 -12.80 5.02 8.12
CA LYS A 81 -12.07 6.28 8.36
C LYS A 81 -11.34 6.73 7.10
N GLN A 82 -11.69 7.91 6.60
CA GLN A 82 -11.17 8.44 5.35
C GLN A 82 -9.64 8.51 5.33
N ASP A 83 -9.01 9.00 6.41
CA ASP A 83 -7.54 9.12 6.50
C ASP A 83 -6.80 7.78 6.31
N VAL A 84 -7.47 6.64 6.53
CA VAL A 84 -6.92 5.30 6.31
C VAL A 84 -7.24 4.78 4.91
N LEU A 85 -8.47 4.97 4.45
CA LEU A 85 -8.87 4.63 3.08
C LEU A 85 -8.00 5.36 2.05
N ASP A 86 -7.58 6.57 2.39
CA ASP A 86 -6.70 7.44 1.64
C ASP A 86 -5.28 6.89 1.42
N LEU A 87 -4.89 5.86 2.18
CA LEU A 87 -3.61 5.16 2.05
C LEU A 87 -3.69 3.97 1.09
N LEU A 88 -4.90 3.62 0.63
CA LEU A 88 -5.18 2.47 -0.21
C LEU A 88 -5.45 2.90 -1.66
N ALA A 89 -5.05 2.06 -2.61
CA ALA A 89 -5.28 2.32 -4.02
C ALA A 89 -6.74 2.10 -4.42
N LYS A 90 -7.38 1.07 -3.85
CA LYS A 90 -8.77 0.72 -4.15
C LYS A 90 -9.51 0.33 -2.88
N ASN A 91 -10.61 1.05 -2.63
CA ASN A 91 -11.60 0.70 -1.64
C ASN A 91 -12.80 0.01 -2.32
N PRO A 92 -13.08 -1.28 -2.06
CA PRO A 92 -14.25 -1.96 -2.62
C PRO A 92 -15.58 -1.52 -1.97
N PHE A 93 -15.54 -0.71 -0.91
CA PHE A 93 -16.69 -0.26 -0.13
C PHE A 93 -16.84 1.29 -0.16
N PRO A 94 -17.21 1.89 -1.31
CA PRO A 94 -17.21 3.35 -1.47
C PRO A 94 -18.34 4.07 -0.71
N HIS A 95 -19.47 3.40 -0.48
CA HIS A 95 -20.67 4.02 0.10
C HIS A 95 -20.81 3.79 1.61
N ARG A 96 -20.42 2.60 2.08
CA ARG A 96 -20.55 2.20 3.48
C ARG A 96 -19.43 1.24 3.83
N ALA A 97 -18.79 1.44 4.98
CA ALA A 97 -17.77 0.54 5.49
C ALA A 97 -18.29 -0.90 5.62
N PRO A 98 -17.42 -1.92 5.43
CA PRO A 98 -17.81 -3.31 5.57
C PRO A 98 -18.22 -3.64 7.01
N THR A 99 -19.08 -4.64 7.18
CA THR A 99 -19.48 -5.12 8.52
C THR A 99 -18.42 -6.02 9.14
N TYR A 100 -17.72 -6.77 8.28
CA TYR A 100 -16.67 -7.72 8.65
C TYR A 100 -15.41 -7.44 7.86
N ILE A 101 -14.26 -7.54 8.52
CA ILE A 101 -12.95 -7.59 7.86
C ILE A 101 -12.21 -8.82 8.34
N ARG A 102 -11.51 -9.48 7.43
CA ARG A 102 -10.54 -10.54 7.73
C ARG A 102 -9.25 -10.27 6.99
N ALA A 103 -8.21 -11.03 7.32
CA ALA A 103 -6.98 -11.01 6.54
C ALA A 103 -6.46 -12.42 6.27
N ARG A 104 -5.95 -12.63 5.07
CA ARG A 104 -5.39 -13.90 4.61
C ARG A 104 -3.94 -13.72 4.21
N LEU A 105 -3.10 -14.69 4.53
CA LEU A 105 -1.73 -14.75 4.06
C LEU A 105 -1.70 -15.54 2.76
N TYR A 106 -1.22 -14.91 1.71
CA TYR A 106 -0.96 -15.55 0.43
C TYR A 106 0.53 -15.58 0.15
N LYS A 107 0.96 -16.55 -0.67
CA LYS A 107 2.29 -16.57 -1.24
C LYS A 107 2.21 -16.20 -2.71
N TYR A 108 2.87 -15.11 -3.09
CA TYR A 108 2.89 -14.61 -4.46
C TYR A 108 4.16 -15.08 -5.18
N HIS A 109 3.98 -15.52 -6.40
CA HIS A 109 5.05 -15.98 -7.27
C HIS A 109 4.94 -15.26 -8.61
N TYR A 110 6.09 -14.95 -9.20
CA TYR A 110 6.10 -14.46 -10.57
C TYR A 110 5.58 -15.55 -11.51
N THR A 111 4.76 -15.14 -12.46
CA THR A 111 4.40 -16.03 -13.57
C THR A 111 5.64 -16.22 -14.45
N GLU A 112 5.87 -17.45 -14.90
CA GLU A 112 6.96 -17.74 -15.83
C GLU A 112 6.70 -17.03 -17.16
N LEU A 113 7.69 -16.31 -17.66
CA LEU A 113 7.59 -15.65 -18.96
C LEU A 113 7.62 -16.72 -20.07
N PRO A 114 6.74 -16.59 -21.09
CA PRO A 114 6.83 -17.40 -22.30
C PRO A 114 8.23 -17.38 -22.93
N LYS A 115 8.70 -18.54 -23.43
CA LYS A 115 10.05 -18.72 -24.01
C LYS A 115 10.37 -17.80 -25.21
N ASN A 116 9.36 -17.20 -25.83
CA ASN A 116 9.51 -16.28 -26.95
C ASN A 116 9.71 -14.80 -26.52
N ILE A 117 9.72 -14.51 -25.22
CA ILE A 117 10.06 -13.18 -24.68
C ILE A 117 11.55 -13.19 -24.34
N SER A 118 12.35 -12.41 -25.07
CA SER A 118 13.81 -12.32 -24.86
C SER A 118 14.24 -11.01 -24.23
N SER A 119 13.37 -10.00 -24.16
CA SER A 119 13.70 -8.67 -23.62
C SER A 119 12.58 -8.02 -22.81
N LEU A 120 12.95 -7.09 -21.94
CA LEU A 120 12.00 -6.22 -21.22
C LEU A 120 11.16 -5.35 -22.17
N SER A 121 11.72 -4.96 -23.31
CA SER A 121 10.98 -4.23 -24.34
C SER A 121 9.84 -5.07 -24.93
N ASP A 122 10.03 -6.38 -25.10
CA ASP A 122 8.96 -7.26 -25.59
C ASP A 122 7.81 -7.34 -24.59
N VAL A 123 8.13 -7.36 -23.29
CA VAL A 123 7.12 -7.32 -22.22
C VAL A 123 6.35 -6.00 -22.24
N LEU A 124 7.05 -4.87 -22.35
CA LEU A 124 6.47 -3.53 -22.36
C LEU A 124 5.62 -3.24 -23.61
N HIS A 125 6.05 -3.71 -24.78
CA HIS A 125 5.34 -3.49 -26.05
C HIS A 125 4.22 -4.50 -26.30
N ASN A 126 4.24 -5.65 -25.62
CA ASN A 126 3.36 -6.79 -25.92
C ASN A 126 2.64 -7.30 -24.67
N ASN A 127 1.93 -6.39 -23.98
CA ASN A 127 1.09 -6.68 -22.80
C ASN A 127 0.05 -7.80 -22.99
N ARG A 128 -0.24 -8.23 -24.23
CA ARG A 128 -1.13 -9.38 -24.50
C ARG A 128 -0.47 -10.74 -24.26
N LEU A 129 0.86 -10.80 -24.22
CA LEU A 129 1.60 -12.05 -23.99
C LEU A 129 1.61 -12.43 -22.50
N VAL A 130 1.62 -11.44 -21.60
CA VAL A 130 1.57 -11.67 -20.15
C VAL A 130 0.12 -11.59 -19.69
N LYS A 131 -0.53 -12.75 -19.59
CA LYS A 131 -1.94 -12.84 -19.11
C LYS A 131 -2.08 -12.54 -17.63
N SER A 132 -1.10 -12.93 -16.82
CA SER A 132 -0.99 -12.67 -15.38
C SER A 132 0.47 -12.41 -15.05
N TRP A 133 0.72 -11.45 -14.16
CA TRP A 133 2.07 -11.14 -13.68
C TRP A 133 2.44 -12.02 -12.50
N TRP A 134 1.42 -12.41 -11.73
CA TRP A 134 1.57 -13.21 -10.53
C TRP A 134 0.64 -14.42 -10.59
N TRP A 135 1.01 -15.47 -9.88
CA TRP A 135 0.06 -16.40 -9.33
C TRP A 135 0.24 -16.43 -7.80
N ARG A 136 -0.82 -16.81 -7.08
CA ARG A 136 -0.78 -16.83 -5.63
C ARG A 136 -1.51 -18.05 -5.08
N GLU A 137 -1.02 -18.53 -3.96
CA GLU A 137 -1.64 -19.62 -3.19
C GLU A 137 -2.03 -19.11 -1.81
N ASN A 138 -3.19 -19.55 -1.30
CA ASN A 138 -3.60 -19.23 0.06
C ASN A 138 -2.82 -20.11 1.03
N VAL A 139 -2.06 -19.49 1.93
CA VAL A 139 -1.22 -20.22 2.90
C VAL A 139 -2.01 -20.48 4.17
N ARG A 140 -2.60 -19.43 4.73
CA ARG A 140 -3.38 -19.50 5.98
C ARG A 140 -4.24 -18.27 6.18
N GLU A 141 -5.15 -18.38 7.13
CA GLU A 141 -5.75 -17.21 7.75
C GLU A 141 -4.68 -16.43 8.53
N TYR A 142 -4.62 -15.11 8.29
CA TYR A 142 -3.71 -14.23 9.00
C TYR A 142 -4.42 -13.53 10.16
N LEU A 143 -5.64 -13.01 9.94
CA LEU A 143 -6.51 -12.46 10.97
C LEU A 143 -7.92 -13.03 10.75
N PRO A 144 -8.57 -13.62 11.78
CA PRO A 144 -9.94 -14.09 11.66
C PRO A 144 -10.91 -12.95 11.32
N SER A 145 -12.10 -13.30 10.86
CA SER A 145 -13.14 -12.29 10.60
C SER A 145 -13.53 -11.58 11.88
N VAL A 146 -13.31 -10.27 11.91
CA VAL A 146 -13.68 -9.39 13.02
C VAL A 146 -14.76 -8.41 12.60
N ALA A 147 -15.66 -8.09 13.52
CA ALA A 147 -16.74 -7.13 13.30
C ALA A 147 -16.48 -5.80 14.02
N VAL A 148 -17.07 -4.71 13.52
CA VAL A 148 -16.88 -3.35 14.09
C VAL A 148 -17.27 -3.24 15.57
N ASN A 149 -18.28 -4.00 16.00
CA ASN A 149 -18.82 -3.97 17.36
C ASN A 149 -18.37 -5.16 18.22
N GLU A 150 -17.32 -5.88 17.81
CA GLU A 150 -16.86 -7.06 18.55
C GLU A 150 -16.11 -6.64 19.83
N PRO A 151 -16.59 -7.00 21.04
CA PRO A 151 -15.95 -6.56 22.28
C PRO A 151 -14.53 -7.09 22.47
N SER A 152 -14.24 -8.27 21.90
CA SER A 152 -12.92 -8.91 21.89
C SER A 152 -11.88 -8.02 21.20
N LEU A 153 -12.22 -7.47 20.03
CA LEU A 153 -11.36 -6.58 19.24
C LEU A 153 -11.03 -5.30 20.02
N ILE A 154 -12.04 -4.66 20.60
CA ILE A 154 -11.85 -3.44 21.40
C ILE A 154 -10.98 -3.72 22.63
N LYS A 155 -11.24 -4.83 23.34
CA LYS A 155 -10.43 -5.25 24.49
C LYS A 155 -8.97 -5.50 24.09
N TRP A 156 -8.75 -6.18 22.97
CA TRP A 156 -7.42 -6.46 22.44
C TRP A 156 -6.66 -5.18 22.09
N LEU A 157 -7.32 -4.24 21.40
CA LEU A 157 -6.74 -2.93 21.06
C LEU A 157 -6.41 -2.11 22.31
N ASN A 158 -7.25 -2.15 23.34
CA ASN A 158 -7.02 -1.46 24.60
C ASN A 158 -5.79 -2.01 25.34
N GLN A 159 -5.62 -3.33 25.35
CA GLN A 159 -4.46 -3.98 25.97
C GLN A 159 -3.13 -3.56 25.30
N HIS A 160 -3.17 -3.26 24.01
CA HIS A 160 -2.02 -2.79 23.23
C HIS A 160 -1.91 -1.26 23.14
N GLY A 161 -2.77 -0.50 23.84
CA GLY A 161 -2.70 0.96 23.92
C GLY A 161 -3.32 1.73 22.75
N TYR A 162 -4.15 1.11 21.91
CA TYR A 162 -4.73 1.74 20.72
C TYR A 162 -6.16 2.27 20.90
N ALA A 163 -6.99 1.64 21.73
CA ALA A 163 -8.43 1.96 21.81
C ALA A 163 -8.83 2.92 22.95
N LYS A 164 -7.87 3.36 23.77
CA LYS A 164 -8.11 4.40 24.78
C LYS A 164 -8.17 5.74 24.06
N ASP A 165 -9.37 6.30 23.90
CA ASP A 165 -9.67 7.66 23.40
C ASP A 165 -8.68 8.19 22.34
N ASP A 166 -8.92 7.87 21.06
CA ASP A 166 -8.24 8.39 19.85
C ASP A 166 -6.85 9.03 20.12
N PRO A 167 -5.74 8.27 20.10
CA PRO A 167 -4.45 8.66 20.67
C PRO A 167 -3.72 9.77 19.92
N TRP A 168 -4.34 10.46 18.96
CA TRP A 168 -3.78 11.70 18.40
C TRP A 168 -4.16 12.87 19.32
N PRO A 169 -3.26 13.32 20.22
CA PRO A 169 -3.58 14.33 21.21
C PRO A 169 -3.78 15.71 20.56
N GLU A 170 -3.35 15.84 19.31
CA GLU A 170 -3.40 17.07 18.56
C GLU A 170 -4.43 16.91 17.44
N ARG A 171 -5.50 17.69 17.53
CA ARG A 171 -6.25 18.11 16.35
C ARG A 171 -5.57 19.39 15.86
N PRO A 172 -4.49 19.32 15.07
CA PRO A 172 -3.82 20.50 14.57
C PRO A 172 -4.87 21.40 13.92
N SER A 173 -4.92 22.64 14.38
CA SER A 173 -5.92 23.62 13.96
C SER A 173 -5.24 24.86 13.39
N GLY A 174 -6.02 25.79 12.87
CA GLY A 174 -5.50 27.04 12.29
C GLY A 174 -5.11 26.96 10.80
N ARG A 175 -4.51 28.05 10.31
CA ARG A 175 -4.27 28.29 8.89
C ARG A 175 -3.23 27.35 8.28
N LEU A 176 -2.15 27.07 9.00
CA LEU A 176 -1.11 26.15 8.53
C LEU A 176 -1.65 24.73 8.33
N HIS A 177 -2.44 24.23 9.27
CA HIS A 177 -3.10 22.93 9.11
C HIS A 177 -3.99 22.88 7.86
N LYS A 178 -4.81 23.91 7.63
CA LYS A 178 -5.65 24.02 6.44
C LYS A 178 -4.81 24.07 5.15
N ALA A 179 -3.73 24.84 5.15
CA ALA A 179 -2.81 24.94 4.01
C ALA A 179 -2.13 23.60 3.71
N ILE A 180 -1.63 22.90 4.73
CA ILE A 180 -1.04 21.56 4.59
C ILE A 180 -2.08 20.56 4.07
N LYS A 181 -3.32 20.59 4.59
CA LYS A 181 -4.40 19.72 4.09
C LYS A 181 -4.72 20.00 2.62
N TYR A 182 -4.78 21.26 2.22
CA TYR A 182 -5.02 21.65 0.83
C TYR A 182 -3.86 21.21 -0.10
N LEU A 183 -2.61 21.45 0.30
CA LEU A 183 -1.46 20.96 -0.45
C LEU A 183 -1.47 19.43 -0.55
N ARG A 184 -1.76 18.74 0.55
CA ARG A 184 -1.90 17.28 0.57
C ARG A 184 -3.02 16.82 -0.37
N SER A 185 -4.16 17.50 -0.44
CA SER A 185 -5.24 17.11 -1.36
C SER A 185 -4.85 17.26 -2.83
N ILE A 186 -3.98 18.22 -3.16
CA ILE A 186 -3.43 18.36 -4.51
C ILE A 186 -2.40 17.25 -4.78
N VAL A 187 -1.41 17.08 -3.90
CA VAL A 187 -0.32 16.11 -4.11
C VAL A 187 -0.86 14.69 -4.21
N ARG A 188 -1.95 14.36 -3.53
CA ARG A 188 -2.56 13.03 -3.54
C ARG A 188 -3.23 12.64 -4.85
N THR A 189 -3.55 13.59 -5.74
CA THR A 189 -4.03 13.24 -7.09
C THR A 189 -2.89 12.86 -8.03
N LEU A 190 -1.64 13.12 -7.62
CA LEU A 190 -0.45 12.77 -8.37
C LEU A 190 0.09 11.42 -7.90
N ASP A 191 0.50 10.61 -8.86
CA ASP A 191 1.33 9.45 -8.58
C ASP A 191 2.64 9.89 -7.91
N ALA A 192 2.99 9.30 -6.76
CA ALA A 192 4.10 9.78 -5.94
C ALA A 192 5.45 9.60 -6.66
N VAL A 193 5.58 8.56 -7.49
CA VAL A 193 6.80 8.31 -8.27
C VAL A 193 6.96 9.38 -9.34
N ARG A 194 5.91 9.66 -10.12
CA ARG A 194 5.91 10.75 -11.11
C ARG A 194 6.22 12.10 -10.47
N PHE A 195 5.64 12.39 -9.30
CA PHE A 195 5.90 13.62 -8.57
C PHE A 195 7.38 13.73 -8.17
N MET A 196 7.95 12.68 -7.58
CA MET A 196 9.36 12.67 -7.19
C MET A 196 10.30 12.78 -8.39
N MET A 197 9.99 12.09 -9.49
CA MET A 197 10.77 12.18 -10.72
C MET A 197 10.72 13.57 -11.34
N ALA A 198 9.57 14.27 -11.28
CA ALA A 198 9.44 15.64 -11.75
C ALA A 198 10.29 16.61 -10.91
N LEU A 199 10.30 16.45 -9.58
CA LEU A 199 11.17 17.25 -8.70
C LEU A 199 12.65 17.01 -8.99
N PHE A 200 13.03 15.74 -9.18
CA PHE A 200 14.40 15.38 -9.53
C PHE A 200 14.82 15.98 -10.87
N ALA A 201 13.99 15.83 -11.92
CA ALA A 201 14.25 16.40 -13.23
C ALA A 201 14.36 17.94 -13.18
N CYS A 202 13.48 18.60 -12.41
CA CYS A 202 13.54 20.05 -12.20
C CYS A 202 14.86 20.47 -11.54
N GLY A 203 15.31 19.76 -10.51
CA GLY A 203 16.60 19.99 -9.86
C GLY A 203 17.79 19.84 -10.81
N VAL A 204 17.78 18.80 -11.65
CA VAL A 204 18.81 18.57 -12.68
C VAL A 204 18.82 19.71 -13.71
N LEU A 205 17.65 20.11 -14.21
CA LEU A 205 17.53 21.19 -15.20
C LEU A 205 17.99 22.53 -14.64
N MET A 206 17.61 22.88 -13.41
CA MET A 206 18.12 24.08 -12.74
C MET A 206 19.64 24.04 -12.57
N GLY A 207 20.20 22.87 -12.23
CA GLY A 207 21.64 22.68 -12.13
C GLY A 207 22.37 22.89 -13.46
N ILE A 208 21.83 22.35 -14.56
CA ILE A 208 22.36 22.55 -15.92
C ILE A 208 22.28 24.02 -16.32
N PHE A 209 21.12 24.65 -16.11
CA PHE A 209 20.89 26.05 -16.45
C PHE A 209 21.85 26.99 -15.72
N ASN A 210 22.03 26.79 -14.40
CA ASN A 210 23.00 27.55 -13.62
C ASN A 210 24.43 27.38 -14.15
N ARG A 211 24.86 26.15 -14.47
CA ARG A 211 26.19 25.91 -15.05
C ARG A 211 26.37 26.60 -16.41
N CYS A 212 25.35 26.62 -17.25
CA CYS A 212 25.36 27.32 -18.54
C CYS A 212 25.48 28.85 -18.37
N LEU A 213 24.73 29.44 -17.43
CA LEU A 213 24.82 30.87 -17.11
C LEU A 213 26.21 31.27 -16.61
N PHE A 214 26.77 30.52 -15.65
CA PHE A 214 28.12 30.78 -15.13
C PHE A 214 29.21 30.63 -16.21
N ARG A 215 29.07 29.69 -17.15
CA ARG A 215 29.98 29.57 -18.30
C ARG A 215 29.90 30.78 -19.23
N LYS A 216 28.70 31.34 -19.44
CA LYS A 216 28.49 32.49 -20.32
C LYS A 216 29.08 33.78 -19.71
N GLN A 217 29.00 33.95 -18.39
CA GLN A 217 29.61 35.08 -17.68
C GLN A 217 31.15 35.02 -17.60
N ARG A 218 31.77 33.84 -17.71
CA ARG A 218 33.24 33.69 -17.75
C ARG A 218 33.87 33.98 -19.11
N LEU A 219 33.04 34.03 -20.16
CA LEU A 219 33.47 34.23 -21.55
C LEU A 219 33.20 35.66 -22.06
N SER A 220 32.60 36.52 -21.21
CA SER A 220 32.47 37.97 -21.42
C SER A 220 33.48 38.72 -20.55
#